data_AF-A0A1Y4MT84-F1
#
_entry.id   AF-A0A1Y4MT84-F1
#
_cell.length_a   1.000
_cell.length_b   1.000
_cell.length_c   1.000
_cell.angle_alpha   90.00
_cell.angle_beta   90.00
_cell.angle_gamma   90.00
#
_symmetry.space_group_name_H-M   'P 1'
#
loop_
_entity.id
_entity.type
_entity.pdbx_description
1 polymer ?
#
loop_
_entity_poly.entity_id
_entity_poly.type
_entity_poly.pdbx_seq_one_letter_code
_entity_poly.pdbx_strand_id
1 'polypeptide(L)'
;MVTYYKDKNLPNRFKECRRTMKLTQPQLSSLLGFKGGKATIMSYEKSKRLPNVDTIIRMHEVLKVSTDYLLCLDDYKNHNDYMDKVLGIDDELLSLLNSIIDYNKIKRINLFIHRHYKDYLYET
;
A
#
# COMPACT_ATOMS: atom_id res chain seq x y z
N MET A 1 -16.07 -13.97 2.36
CA MET A 1 -15.44 -12.92 3.18
C MET A 1 -14.17 -13.51 3.79
N VAL A 2 -12.99 -13.25 3.20
CA VAL A 2 -11.72 -13.79 3.69
C VAL A 2 -11.45 -13.13 5.03
N THR A 3 -11.43 -13.92 6.09
CA THR A 3 -11.27 -13.41 7.45
C THR A 3 -9.77 -13.34 7.73
N TYR A 4 -9.12 -12.26 7.27
CA TYR A 4 -7.67 -11.98 7.34
C TYR A 4 -6.97 -12.48 8.62
N TYR A 5 -7.64 -12.45 9.78
CA TYR A 5 -7.06 -12.74 11.07
C TYR A 5 -7.13 -14.21 11.55
N LYS A 6 -7.83 -15.10 10.83
CA LYS A 6 -7.92 -16.53 11.20
C LYS A 6 -7.12 -17.45 10.29
N ASP A 7 -6.74 -16.97 9.11
CA ASP A 7 -5.99 -17.77 8.16
C ASP A 7 -4.48 -17.70 8.47
N LYS A 8 -3.95 -18.75 9.09
CA LYS A 8 -2.52 -18.86 9.39
C LYS A 8 -1.66 -19.03 8.13
N ASN A 9 -2.27 -19.27 6.98
CA ASN A 9 -1.57 -19.41 5.70
C ASN A 9 -1.30 -18.05 5.04
N LEU A 10 -1.96 -16.97 5.48
CA LEU A 10 -1.69 -15.64 4.93
C LEU A 10 -0.31 -15.12 5.37
N PRO A 11 0.41 -14.44 4.46
CA PRO A 11 1.69 -13.83 4.79
C PRO A 11 1.50 -12.70 5.82
N ASN A 12 2.46 -12.57 6.73
CA ASN A 12 2.49 -11.42 7.65
C ASN A 12 3.20 -10.25 6.97
N ARG A 13 2.47 -9.51 6.13
CA ARG A 13 3.02 -8.37 5.37
C ARG A 13 3.61 -7.28 6.25
N PHE A 14 3.09 -7.11 7.47
CA PHE A 14 3.68 -6.22 8.48
C PHE A 14 5.15 -6.59 8.78
N LYS A 15 5.43 -7.88 9.01
CA LYS A 15 6.79 -8.40 9.23
C LYS A 15 7.68 -8.25 8.00
N GLU A 16 7.13 -8.46 6.81
CA GLU A 16 7.85 -8.33 5.54
C GLU A 16 8.25 -6.88 5.26
N CYS A 17 7.33 -5.93 5.45
CA CYS A 17 7.61 -4.50 5.34
C CYS A 17 8.73 -4.09 6.31
N ARG A 18 8.65 -4.52 7.58
CA ARG A 18 9.71 -4.24 8.56
C ARG A 18 11.08 -4.75 8.10
N ARG A 19 11.13 -5.98 7.59
CA ARG A 19 12.36 -6.61 7.09
C ARG A 19 12.91 -5.90 5.86
N THR A 20 12.04 -5.49 4.94
CA THR A 20 12.40 -4.74 3.73
C THR A 20 13.04 -3.40 4.09
N MET A 21 12.51 -2.72 5.11
CA MET A 21 13.09 -1.48 5.65
C MET A 21 14.32 -1.71 6.56
N LYS A 22 14.77 -2.96 6.72
CA LYS A 22 15.92 -3.35 7.59
C LYS A 22 15.77 -2.89 9.05
N LEU A 23 14.54 -2.78 9.55
CA LEU A 23 14.25 -2.39 10.92
C LEU A 23 14.23 -3.59 11.87
N THR A 24 14.80 -3.43 13.06
CA THR A 24 14.61 -4.38 14.16
C THR A 24 13.22 -4.21 14.80
N GLN A 25 12.74 -5.23 15.53
CA GLN A 25 11.46 -5.12 16.25
C GLN A 25 11.43 -3.95 17.27
N PRO A 26 12.48 -3.70 18.09
CA PRO A 26 12.52 -2.52 18.95
C PRO A 26 12.48 -1.20 18.18
N GLN A 27 13.22 -1.07 17.08
CA GLN A 27 13.22 0.15 16.27
C GLN A 27 11.84 0.45 15.70
N LEU A 28 11.16 -0.56 15.14
CA LEU A 28 9.80 -0.38 14.65
C LEU A 28 8.80 -0.04 15.78
N SER A 29 8.98 -0.64 16.96
CA SER A 29 8.18 -0.29 18.13
C SER A 29 8.29 1.20 18.47
N SER A 30 9.51 1.72 18.49
CA SER A 30 9.76 3.14 18.77
C SER A 30 9.15 4.05 17.70
N LEU A 31 9.29 3.69 16.42
CA LEU A 31 8.68 4.43 15.30
C LEU A 31 7.16 4.48 15.37
N LEU A 32 6.52 3.40 15.84
CA LEU A 32 5.07 3.33 16.04
C LEU A 32 4.59 3.95 17.36
N GLY A 33 5.49 4.54 18.15
CA GLY A 33 5.17 5.21 19.42
C GLY A 33 4.88 4.24 20.58
N PHE A 34 5.26 2.97 20.46
CA PHE A 34 5.02 1.98 21.51
C PHE A 34 6.13 1.97 22.56
N LYS A 35 5.72 2.08 23.84
CA LYS A 35 6.63 2.02 25.00
C LYS A 35 7.08 0.61 25.39
N GLY A 36 6.43 -0.44 24.87
CA GLY A 36 6.64 -1.84 25.26
C GLY A 36 7.82 -2.57 24.59
N GLY A 37 8.70 -1.84 23.89
CA GLY A 37 9.82 -2.43 23.14
C GLY A 37 9.36 -3.49 22.13
N LYS A 38 10.12 -4.57 21.96
CA LYS A 38 9.83 -5.58 20.93
C LYS A 38 8.54 -6.40 21.13
N ALA A 39 7.95 -6.42 22.32
CA ALA A 39 6.88 -7.35 22.67
C ALA A 39 5.59 -7.15 21.85
N THR A 40 5.19 -5.89 21.65
CA THR A 40 4.01 -5.53 20.85
C THR A 40 4.20 -5.96 19.39
N ILE A 41 5.33 -5.61 18.80
CA ILE A 41 5.67 -5.97 17.42
C ILE A 41 5.71 -7.49 17.25
N MET A 42 6.38 -8.21 18.16
CA MET A 42 6.43 -9.68 18.13
C MET A 42 5.03 -10.29 18.18
N SER A 43 4.11 -9.72 18.97
CA SER A 43 2.75 -10.22 19.09
C SER A 43 1.97 -10.06 17.79
N TYR A 44 2.14 -8.93 17.09
CA TYR A 44 1.56 -8.70 15.76
C TYR A 44 2.17 -9.62 14.70
N GLU A 45 3.49 -9.80 14.70
CA GLU A 45 4.20 -10.65 13.73
C GLU A 45 3.92 -12.15 13.91
N LYS A 46 3.49 -12.57 15.11
CA LYS A 46 3.07 -13.94 15.42
C LYS A 46 1.55 -14.11 15.37
N SER A 47 0.82 -13.07 14.95
CA SER A 47 -0.65 -13.05 14.93
C SER A 47 -1.29 -13.41 16.29
N LYS A 48 -0.57 -13.16 17.40
CA LYS A 48 -1.07 -13.38 18.77
C LYS A 48 -2.04 -12.30 19.22
N ARG A 49 -1.86 -11.09 18.69
CA ARG A 49 -2.70 -9.92 18.95
C ARG A 49 -2.90 -9.20 17.63
N LEU A 50 -4.07 -8.59 17.45
CA LEU A 50 -4.34 -7.75 16.29
C LEU A 50 -4.06 -6.27 16.62
N PRO A 51 -3.46 -5.52 15.68
CA PRO A 51 -3.41 -4.07 15.79
C PRO A 51 -4.84 -3.50 15.70
N ASN A 52 -5.12 -2.45 16.48
CA ASN A 52 -6.35 -1.67 16.30
C ASN A 52 -6.23 -0.74 15.08
N VAL A 53 -7.35 -0.11 14.69
CA VAL A 53 -7.40 0.80 13.54
C VAL A 53 -6.34 1.90 13.62
N ASP A 54 -6.21 2.58 14.75
CA ASP A 54 -5.19 3.63 14.93
C ASP A 54 -3.77 3.10 14.73
N THR A 55 -3.51 1.87 15.15
CA THR A 55 -2.20 1.23 14.93
C THR A 55 -2.00 0.91 13.46
N ILE A 56 -3.01 0.43 12.75
CA ILE A 56 -2.92 0.14 11.31
C ILE A 56 -2.63 1.43 10.53
N ILE A 57 -3.26 2.54 10.90
CA ILE A 57 -2.98 3.87 10.31
C ILE A 57 -1.51 4.27 10.55
N ARG A 58 -1.00 4.15 11.79
CA ARG A 58 0.42 4.41 12.06
C ARG A 58 1.35 3.47 11.31
N MET A 59 0.98 2.21 11.14
CA MET A 59 1.74 1.24 10.35
C MET A 59 1.83 1.67 8.88
N HIS A 60 0.72 2.10 8.28
CA HIS A 60 0.68 2.67 6.94
C HIS A 60 1.67 3.85 6.80
N GLU A 61 1.62 4.81 7.74
CA GLU A 61 2.47 5.99 7.70
C GLU A 61 3.96 5.69 7.84
N VAL A 62 4.33 4.76 8.74
CA VAL A 62 5.73 4.39 9.01
C VAL A 62 6.29 3.49 7.92
N LEU A 63 5.51 2.51 7.45
CA LEU A 63 5.96 1.51 6.49
C LEU A 63 5.77 1.93 5.02
N LYS A 64 5.07 3.04 4.77
CA LYS A 64 4.80 3.59 3.43
C LYS A 64 4.10 2.59 2.50
N VAL A 65 3.15 1.83 3.05
CA VAL A 65 2.32 0.86 2.32
C VAL A 65 0.84 1.07 2.61
N SER A 66 -0.05 0.70 1.69
CA SER A 66 -1.51 0.80 1.88
C SER A 66 -1.98 -0.10 3.03
N THR A 67 -3.12 0.26 3.62
CA THR A 67 -3.78 -0.61 4.60
C THR A 67 -4.30 -1.88 3.95
N ASP A 68 -4.73 -1.81 2.70
CA ASP A 68 -5.18 -2.96 1.91
C ASP A 68 -4.04 -3.96 1.72
N TYR A 69 -2.83 -3.46 1.46
CA TYR A 69 -1.65 -4.29 1.45
C TYR A 69 -1.40 -4.92 2.82
N LEU A 70 -1.36 -4.14 3.90
CA LEU A 70 -1.10 -4.68 5.25
C LEU A 70 -2.12 -5.77 5.64
N LEU A 71 -3.36 -5.60 5.23
CA LEU A 71 -4.50 -6.48 5.50
C LEU A 71 -4.72 -7.58 4.44
N CYS A 72 -3.78 -7.77 3.51
CA CYS A 72 -3.87 -8.78 2.44
C CYS A 72 -5.20 -8.72 1.66
N LEU A 73 -5.72 -7.52 1.41
CA LEU A 73 -6.93 -7.31 0.61
C LEU A 73 -6.63 -7.20 -0.90
N ASP A 74 -5.42 -6.79 -1.25
CA ASP A 74 -4.86 -6.77 -2.60
C ASP A 74 -3.37 -7.18 -2.57
N ASP A 75 -2.62 -7.11 -3.68
CA ASP A 75 -1.17 -7.38 -3.70
C ASP A 75 -0.31 -6.12 -3.91
N TYR A 76 -0.92 -4.93 -3.89
CA TYR A 76 -0.26 -3.69 -4.27
C TYR A 76 0.25 -2.94 -3.07
N LYS A 77 1.56 -2.70 -2.99
CA LYS A 77 2.17 -2.06 -1.82
C LYS A 77 1.57 -0.69 -1.53
N ASN A 78 1.20 0.07 -2.56
CA ASN A 78 0.57 1.38 -2.47
C ASN A 78 -0.04 1.74 -3.83
N HIS A 79 -0.64 2.93 -3.92
CA HIS A 79 -1.26 3.41 -5.16
C HIS A 79 -0.27 3.45 -6.34
N ASN A 80 0.99 3.82 -6.14
CA ASN A 80 1.96 3.86 -7.23
C ASN A 80 2.26 2.45 -7.76
N ASP A 81 2.38 1.46 -6.88
CA ASP A 81 2.57 0.05 -7.26
C ASP A 81 1.37 -0.50 -8.07
N TYR A 82 0.15 -0.04 -7.76
CA TYR A 82 -1.04 -0.36 -8.56
C TYR A 82 -1.02 0.34 -9.92
N MET A 83 -0.69 1.64 -9.96
CA MET A 83 -0.65 2.44 -11.19
C MET A 83 0.33 1.84 -12.20
N ASP A 84 1.52 1.43 -11.74
CA ASP A 84 2.53 0.76 -12.57
C ASP A 84 2.03 -0.62 -13.04
N LYS A 85 1.72 -1.52 -12.10
CA LYS A 85 1.44 -2.94 -12.43
C LYS A 85 0.12 -3.19 -13.13
N VAL A 86 -0.90 -2.35 -12.90
CA VAL A 86 -2.26 -2.58 -13.40
C VAL A 86 -2.62 -1.61 -14.50
N LEU A 87 -2.30 -0.33 -14.31
CA LEU A 87 -2.64 0.70 -15.31
C LEU A 87 -1.52 0.94 -16.32
N GLY A 88 -0.32 0.38 -16.11
CA GLY A 88 0.84 0.61 -16.97
C GLY A 88 1.33 2.05 -16.94
N ILE A 89 1.03 2.80 -15.87
CA ILE A 89 1.48 4.18 -15.68
C ILE A 89 2.81 4.13 -14.92
N ASP A 90 3.88 3.99 -15.68
CA ASP A 90 5.25 4.02 -15.16
C ASP A 90 5.68 5.42 -14.66
N ASP A 91 6.85 5.49 -14.03
CA ASP A 91 7.40 6.74 -13.47
C ASP A 91 7.61 7.83 -14.53
N GLU A 92 7.90 7.46 -15.78
CA GLU A 92 8.13 8.41 -16.88
C GLU A 92 6.81 9.07 -17.28
N LEU A 93 5.76 8.27 -17.51
CA LEU A 93 4.42 8.77 -17.80
C LEU A 93 3.87 9.57 -16.63
N LEU A 94 4.06 9.11 -15.39
CA LEU A 94 3.62 9.83 -14.19
C LEU A 94 4.32 11.19 -14.05
N SER A 95 5.62 11.27 -14.33
CA SER A 95 6.38 12.52 -14.36
C SER A 95 5.84 13.48 -15.43
N LEU A 96 5.58 12.95 -16.64
CA LEU A 96 4.97 13.73 -17.71
C LEU A 96 3.60 14.28 -17.30
N LEU A 97 2.73 13.45 -16.71
CA LEU A 97 1.41 13.87 -16.24
C LEU A 97 1.50 14.97 -15.16
N ASN A 98 2.40 14.83 -14.20
CA ASN A 98 2.62 15.82 -13.14
C ASN A 98 3.22 17.14 -13.64
N SER A 99 3.91 17.13 -14.79
CA SER A 99 4.43 18.36 -15.41
C SER A 99 3.33 19.25 -16.01
N ILE A 100 2.12 18.71 -16.20
CA ILE A 100 1.02 19.42 -16.83
C ILE A 100 0.29 20.27 -15.79
N ILE A 101 0.53 21.58 -15.81
CA ILE A 101 -0.12 22.54 -14.90
C ILE A 101 -1.41 23.11 -15.52
N ASP A 102 -1.52 23.08 -16.85
CA ASP A 102 -2.66 23.64 -17.58
C ASP A 102 -3.87 22.68 -17.57
N TYR A 103 -4.91 23.07 -16.84
CA TYR A 103 -6.18 22.35 -16.73
C TYR A 103 -6.86 22.10 -18.09
N ASN A 104 -6.77 23.03 -19.04
CA ASN A 104 -7.37 22.82 -20.37
C ASN A 104 -6.64 21.71 -21.13
N LYS A 105 -5.32 21.65 -21.00
CA LYS A 105 -4.50 20.58 -21.58
C LYS A 105 -4.84 19.23 -20.93
N ILE A 106 -4.96 19.17 -19.60
CA ILE A 106 -5.41 17.97 -18.87
C ILE A 106 -6.77 17.51 -19.39
N LYS A 107 -7.75 18.42 -19.51
CA LYS A 107 -9.10 18.10 -20.00
C LYS A 107 -9.07 17.52 -21.41
N ARG A 108 -8.25 18.09 -22.32
CA ARG A 108 -8.11 17.59 -23.69
C ARG A 108 -7.48 16.19 -23.73
N ILE A 109 -6.45 15.95 -22.91
CA ILE A 109 -5.82 14.63 -22.78
C ILE A 109 -6.83 13.63 -22.24
N ASN A 110 -7.57 13.98 -21.19
CA ASN A 110 -8.58 13.09 -20.62
C ASN A 110 -9.69 12.74 -21.64
N LEU A 111 -10.14 13.74 -22.41
CA LEU A 111 -11.11 13.51 -23.49
C LEU A 111 -10.55 12.61 -24.59
N PHE A 112 -9.27 12.76 -24.94
CA PHE A 112 -8.59 11.90 -25.90
C PHE A 112 -8.52 10.46 -25.40
N ILE A 113 -8.11 10.25 -24.15
CA ILE A 113 -8.05 8.92 -23.52
C ILE A 113 -9.45 8.27 -23.56
N HIS A 114 -10.48 8.97 -23.07
CA HIS A 114 -11.84 8.45 -23.08
C HIS A 114 -12.46 8.26 -24.47
N ARG A 115 -11.95 8.94 -25.51
CA ARG A 115 -12.46 8.74 -26.87
C ARG A 115 -11.83 7.53 -27.54
N HIS A 116 -10.54 7.32 -27.31
CA HIS A 116 -9.76 6.32 -28.04
C HIS A 116 -9.57 5.01 -27.27
N TYR A 117 -9.72 5.03 -25.94
CA TYR A 117 -9.43 3.89 -25.08
C TYR A 117 -10.59 3.50 -24.16
N LYS A 118 -11.81 3.98 -24.42
CA LYS A 118 -13.00 3.67 -23.61
C LYS A 118 -13.33 2.19 -23.56
N ASP A 119 -13.11 1.49 -24.68
CA ASP A 119 -13.57 0.12 -24.88
C ASP A 119 -12.62 -0.91 -24.25
N TYR A 120 -11.37 -0.51 -23.98
CA TYR A 120 -10.37 -1.33 -23.27
C TYR A 120 -10.64 -1.49 -21.77
N LEU A 121 -11.65 -0.80 -21.22
CA LEU A 121 -12.03 -0.89 -19.80
C LEU A 121 -12.91 -2.11 -19.47
N TYR A 122 -13.36 -2.89 -20.47
CA TYR A 122 -14.27 -4.02 -20.28
C TYR A 122 -13.71 -5.37 -20.78
N GLU A 123 -12.43 -5.44 -21.18
CA GLU A 123 -11.82 -6.65 -21.76
C GLU A 123 -10.91 -7.45 -20.81
N THR A 124 -10.91 -7.14 -19.51
CA THR A 124 -10.25 -7.92 -18.44
C THR A 124 -11.23 -8.32 -17.36
#